data_AF-A0A957SMY1-F1
#
_entry.id   AF-A0A957SMY1-F1
#
_cell.length_a   1.000
_cell.length_b   1.000
_cell.length_c   1.000
_cell.angle_alpha   90.00
_cell.angle_beta   90.00
_cell.angle_gamma   90.00
#
_symmetry.space_group_name_H-M   'P 1'
#
loop_
_entity.id
_entity.type
_entity.pdbx_description
1 polymer ?
#
loop_
_entity_poly.entity_id
_entity_poly.type
_entity_poly.pdbx_seq_one_letter_code
_entity_poly.pdbx_strand_id
1 'polypeptide(L)'
;MSKLISMITSTDPAQRDAALDAVCRDATLGELQQECAALDRFRRQSDNLYEQVRALFFLYAIYRFHLPQKTGMAQQGQIPFEGFANLLRRRFEEAVEIFLADATHGGLSDGLASALAAAYHSLAFQTLADQVRRSVRSVRGNQWMFRIGHPADLPLRIRPELLNRAGNHGHGGGLFPILREATPVRMDLTHSGWSDIFFLGMDFPEGARVLNISIDLSVRGQDNGAPKPPVEAYLRVIDQPILRLVSVDLGATAEITSLAEVFDFAKDYLGLIKAAIIAAGIVPAGMEGADQPLSDLLEQLIGPGYGLEIVSKVNDIPKGSRLAVSTNLLASLIAVCMRATGQAHNLTGPLAEDERRLVAARAILGEWIGGSGGGWQDSGGVWPGMKLITGVEAEEGDPEYGVSRGRLLPVHHILAMDEVTAQTRQALQDSLVL
;
A
#
# COMPACT_ATOMS: atom_id res chain seq x y z
N MET A 1 -32.80 -18.65 -1.73
CA MET A 1 -31.34 -18.48 -1.52
C MET A 1 -30.85 -17.57 -2.64
N SER A 2 -30.09 -16.52 -2.32
CA SER A 2 -29.59 -15.58 -3.34
C SER A 2 -28.60 -16.30 -4.25
N LYS A 3 -28.79 -16.16 -5.58
CA LYS A 3 -27.90 -16.79 -6.57
C LYS A 3 -26.50 -16.18 -6.50
N LEU A 4 -26.42 -14.86 -6.28
CA LEU A 4 -25.17 -14.14 -6.25
C LEU A 4 -24.36 -14.43 -4.99
N ILE A 5 -25.00 -14.57 -3.82
CA ILE A 5 -24.31 -15.03 -2.61
C ILE A 5 -23.74 -16.44 -2.83
N SER A 6 -24.48 -17.34 -3.47
CA SER A 6 -23.95 -18.68 -3.77
C SER A 6 -22.75 -18.65 -4.71
N MET A 7 -22.66 -17.71 -5.66
CA MET A 7 -21.44 -17.52 -6.46
C MET A 7 -20.24 -17.07 -5.62
N ILE A 8 -20.50 -16.31 -4.54
CA ILE A 8 -19.45 -15.81 -3.64
C ILE A 8 -18.91 -16.92 -2.73
N THR A 9 -19.81 -17.69 -2.10
CA THR A 9 -19.44 -18.64 -1.04
C THR A 9 -19.19 -20.08 -1.52
N SER A 10 -19.54 -20.41 -2.77
CA SER A 10 -19.40 -21.78 -3.27
C SER A 10 -17.93 -22.18 -3.43
N THR A 11 -17.63 -23.43 -3.07
CA THR A 11 -16.32 -24.06 -3.32
C THR A 11 -16.26 -24.77 -4.67
N ASP A 12 -17.39 -24.91 -5.38
CA ASP A 12 -17.43 -25.48 -6.73
C ASP A 12 -17.00 -24.43 -7.76
N PRO A 13 -15.89 -24.62 -8.49
CA PRO A 13 -15.41 -23.69 -9.51
C PRO A 13 -16.46 -23.38 -10.58
N ALA A 14 -17.30 -24.35 -10.95
CA ALA A 14 -18.31 -24.14 -11.98
C ALA A 14 -19.37 -23.10 -11.57
N GLN A 15 -19.63 -22.98 -10.26
CA GLN A 15 -20.54 -21.99 -9.70
C GLN A 15 -19.81 -20.72 -9.28
N ARG A 16 -18.65 -20.85 -8.64
CA ARG A 16 -17.85 -19.75 -8.13
C ARG A 16 -17.35 -18.85 -9.26
N ASP A 17 -16.87 -19.44 -10.35
CA ASP A 17 -16.21 -18.71 -11.45
C ASP A 17 -17.19 -18.33 -12.57
N ALA A 18 -18.49 -18.54 -12.35
CA ALA A 18 -19.52 -18.10 -13.27
C ALA A 18 -19.49 -16.56 -13.45
N ALA A 19 -19.72 -16.11 -14.69
CA ALA A 19 -19.72 -14.68 -14.99
C ALA A 19 -20.93 -13.98 -14.34
N LEU A 20 -20.69 -12.90 -13.60
CA LEU A 20 -21.76 -12.07 -13.01
C LEU A 20 -22.78 -11.61 -14.07
N ASP A 21 -22.29 -11.24 -15.25
CA ASP A 21 -23.12 -10.80 -16.38
C ASP A 21 -24.10 -11.90 -16.83
N ALA A 22 -23.70 -13.17 -16.82
CA ALA A 22 -24.59 -14.27 -17.19
C ALA A 22 -25.81 -14.38 -16.27
N VAL A 23 -25.63 -14.13 -14.97
CA VAL A 23 -26.74 -14.12 -14.00
C VAL A 23 -27.55 -12.84 -14.11
N CYS A 24 -26.89 -11.70 -14.28
CA CYS A 24 -27.57 -10.40 -14.27
C CYS A 24 -28.34 -10.10 -15.55
N ARG A 25 -27.92 -10.63 -16.70
CA ARG A 25 -28.54 -10.36 -18.01
C ARG A 25 -30.00 -10.79 -18.07
N ASP A 26 -30.30 -11.98 -17.57
CA ASP A 26 -31.65 -12.57 -17.65
C ASP A 26 -32.56 -12.20 -16.47
N ALA A 27 -31.99 -11.63 -15.41
CA ALA A 27 -32.75 -11.19 -14.24
C ALA A 27 -33.59 -9.94 -14.53
N THR A 28 -34.81 -9.89 -13.99
CA THR A 28 -35.67 -8.72 -14.00
C THR A 28 -35.15 -7.63 -13.06
N LEU A 29 -35.68 -6.40 -13.18
CA LEU A 29 -35.35 -5.29 -12.28
C LEU A 29 -35.59 -5.67 -10.80
N GLY A 30 -36.76 -6.24 -10.50
CA GLY A 30 -37.14 -6.62 -9.14
C GLY A 30 -36.27 -7.75 -8.56
N GLU A 31 -35.90 -8.74 -9.38
CA GLU A 31 -34.98 -9.81 -8.95
C GLU A 31 -33.59 -9.25 -8.64
N LEU A 32 -33.05 -8.35 -9.48
CA LEU A 32 -31.76 -7.72 -9.21
C LEU A 32 -31.79 -6.84 -7.96
N GLN A 33 -32.86 -6.10 -7.71
CA GLN A 33 -33.01 -5.32 -6.48
C GLN A 33 -33.03 -6.21 -5.23
N GLN A 34 -33.68 -7.37 -5.30
CA GLN A 34 -33.68 -8.35 -4.21
C GLN A 34 -32.29 -8.97 -4.00
N GLU A 35 -31.59 -9.32 -5.08
CA GLU A 35 -30.21 -9.81 -5.02
C GLU A 35 -29.26 -8.74 -4.44
N CYS A 36 -29.39 -7.47 -4.82
CA CYS A 36 -28.63 -6.36 -4.23
C CYS A 36 -28.92 -6.21 -2.74
N ALA A 37 -30.18 -6.26 -2.30
CA ALA A 37 -30.53 -6.18 -0.89
C ALA A 37 -29.98 -7.37 -0.09
N ALA A 38 -29.96 -8.56 -0.69
CA ALA A 38 -29.35 -9.74 -0.10
C ALA A 38 -27.82 -9.59 0.02
N LEU A 39 -27.15 -9.12 -1.04
CA LEU A 39 -25.71 -8.85 -1.05
C LEU A 39 -25.31 -7.78 -0.02
N ASP A 40 -26.06 -6.68 0.10
CA ASP A 40 -25.78 -5.63 1.08
C ASP A 40 -25.90 -6.16 2.52
N ARG A 41 -26.93 -6.96 2.79
CA ARG A 41 -27.07 -7.63 4.09
C ARG A 41 -25.93 -8.61 4.36
N PHE A 42 -25.58 -9.41 3.36
CA PHE A 42 -24.54 -10.43 3.46
C PHE A 42 -23.17 -9.81 3.77
N ARG A 43 -22.75 -8.75 3.06
CA ARG A 43 -21.46 -8.09 3.32
C ARG A 43 -21.37 -7.50 4.74
N ARG A 44 -22.50 -7.12 5.35
CA ARG A 44 -22.53 -6.55 6.71
C ARG A 44 -22.44 -7.64 7.79
N GLN A 45 -22.68 -8.90 7.41
CA GLN A 45 -22.78 -10.04 8.32
C GLN A 45 -21.65 -11.06 8.15
N SER A 46 -21.02 -11.14 6.96
CA SER A 46 -19.90 -12.04 6.73
C SER A 46 -18.69 -11.56 7.54
N ASP A 47 -17.98 -12.49 8.17
CA ASP A 47 -16.69 -12.23 8.83
C ASP A 47 -15.50 -12.42 7.86
N ASN A 48 -15.76 -12.95 6.66
CA ASN A 48 -14.74 -13.21 5.65
C ASN A 48 -14.53 -11.99 4.75
N LEU A 49 -13.31 -11.46 4.73
CA LEU A 49 -12.96 -10.27 3.96
C LEU A 49 -13.22 -10.43 2.47
N TYR A 50 -12.85 -11.59 1.91
CA TYR A 50 -12.99 -11.83 0.48
C TYR A 50 -14.46 -11.81 0.07
N GLU A 51 -15.31 -12.46 0.85
CA GLU A 51 -16.75 -12.48 0.64
C GLU A 51 -17.35 -11.07 0.70
N GLN A 52 -16.97 -10.27 1.72
CA GLN A 52 -17.41 -8.88 1.85
C GLN A 52 -17.03 -8.04 0.64
N VAL A 53 -15.76 -8.07 0.24
CA VAL A 53 -15.23 -7.25 -0.85
C VAL A 53 -15.81 -7.71 -2.20
N ARG A 54 -15.96 -9.01 -2.41
CA ARG A 54 -16.60 -9.55 -3.63
C ARG A 54 -18.07 -9.14 -3.71
N ALA A 55 -18.81 -9.16 -2.59
CA ALA A 55 -20.18 -8.64 -2.53
C ALA A 55 -20.23 -7.14 -2.85
N LEU A 56 -19.31 -6.34 -2.33
CA LEU A 56 -19.21 -4.90 -2.64
C LEU A 56 -18.93 -4.64 -4.13
N PHE A 57 -18.03 -5.39 -4.75
CA PHE A 57 -17.77 -5.26 -6.19
C PHE A 57 -18.92 -5.78 -7.05
N PHE A 58 -19.65 -6.81 -6.61
CA PHE A 58 -20.90 -7.23 -7.27
C PHE A 58 -21.95 -6.12 -7.18
N LEU A 59 -22.16 -5.53 -6.00
CA LEU A 59 -23.07 -4.39 -5.83
C LEU A 59 -22.67 -3.23 -6.75
N TYR A 60 -21.39 -2.84 -6.77
CA TYR A 60 -20.87 -1.83 -7.70
C TYR A 60 -21.22 -2.16 -9.15
N ALA A 61 -20.88 -3.36 -9.62
CA ALA A 61 -21.10 -3.75 -11.01
C ALA A 61 -22.59 -3.78 -11.38
N ILE A 62 -23.44 -4.28 -10.48
CA ILE A 62 -24.89 -4.36 -10.71
C ILE A 62 -25.51 -2.97 -10.77
N TYR A 63 -25.22 -2.10 -9.81
CA TYR A 63 -25.72 -0.72 -9.82
C TYR A 63 -25.17 0.10 -10.99
N ARG A 64 -23.92 -0.14 -11.40
CA ARG A 64 -23.28 0.64 -12.47
C ARG A 64 -23.68 0.22 -13.87
N PHE A 65 -23.77 -1.10 -14.11
CA PHE A 65 -23.82 -1.64 -15.47
C PHE A 65 -25.08 -2.44 -15.76
N HIS A 66 -25.71 -3.09 -14.76
CA HIS A 66 -26.83 -4.00 -15.02
C HIS A 66 -28.19 -3.38 -14.72
N LEU A 67 -28.38 -2.72 -13.58
CA LEU A 67 -29.65 -2.09 -13.19
C LEU A 67 -30.09 -0.98 -14.17
N PRO A 68 -29.21 -0.06 -14.63
CA PRO A 68 -29.57 0.99 -15.58
C PRO A 68 -30.17 0.48 -16.90
N GLN A 69 -29.86 -0.76 -17.28
CA GLN A 69 -30.30 -1.37 -18.55
C GLN A 69 -31.66 -2.07 -18.43
N LYS A 70 -32.25 -2.16 -17.22
CA LYS A 70 -33.49 -2.91 -17.01
C LYS A 70 -34.74 -2.08 -17.30
N THR A 71 -35.74 -2.73 -17.90
CA THR A 71 -37.06 -2.15 -18.12
C THR A 71 -37.72 -1.80 -16.79
N GLY A 72 -38.28 -0.59 -16.69
CA GLY A 72 -38.90 -0.07 -15.46
C GLY A 72 -37.97 0.81 -14.61
N MET A 73 -36.70 0.96 -15.02
CA MET A 73 -35.74 1.81 -14.34
C MET A 73 -36.01 3.30 -14.62
N ALA A 74 -36.09 4.12 -13.57
CA ALA A 74 -36.33 5.56 -13.72
C ALA A 74 -35.08 6.29 -14.24
N GLN A 75 -35.20 7.01 -15.37
CA GLN A 75 -34.07 7.71 -15.98
C GLN A 75 -33.70 9.02 -15.28
N GLN A 76 -34.63 9.60 -14.52
CA GLN A 76 -34.41 10.83 -13.77
C GLN A 76 -34.72 10.58 -12.30
N GLY A 77 -33.89 11.16 -11.44
CA GLY A 77 -34.07 11.15 -10.00
C GLY A 77 -33.03 12.04 -9.34
N GLN A 78 -33.32 12.47 -8.13
CA GLN A 78 -32.40 13.31 -7.35
C GLN A 78 -31.46 12.41 -6.54
N ILE A 79 -30.23 12.86 -6.37
CA ILE A 79 -29.29 12.25 -5.43
C ILE A 79 -29.42 13.04 -4.12
N PRO A 80 -29.73 12.39 -2.99
CA PRO A 80 -29.81 13.07 -1.70
C PRO A 80 -28.50 13.81 -1.38
N PHE A 81 -28.60 15.12 -1.16
CA PHE A 81 -27.44 15.98 -0.92
C PHE A 81 -26.60 15.52 0.27
N GLU A 82 -27.24 15.10 1.36
CA GLU A 82 -26.56 14.60 2.56
C GLU A 82 -25.74 13.33 2.27
N GLY A 83 -26.31 12.38 1.51
CA GLY A 83 -25.59 11.19 1.10
C GLY A 83 -24.38 11.52 0.22
N PHE A 84 -24.52 12.47 -0.71
CA PHE A 84 -23.40 12.95 -1.52
C PHE A 84 -22.32 13.64 -0.68
N ALA A 85 -22.70 14.45 0.31
CA ALA A 85 -21.76 15.07 1.23
C ALA A 85 -20.99 14.04 2.07
N ASN A 86 -21.65 12.97 2.54
CA ASN A 86 -21.00 11.86 3.24
C ASN A 86 -20.02 11.10 2.34
N LEU A 87 -20.39 10.84 1.08
CA LEU A 87 -19.49 10.24 0.09
C LEU A 87 -18.19 11.05 -0.06
N LEU A 88 -18.29 12.37 -0.23
CA LEU A 88 -17.12 13.25 -0.35
C LEU A 88 -16.25 13.27 0.91
N ARG A 89 -16.86 13.09 2.09
CA ARG A 89 -16.16 13.00 3.38
C ARG A 89 -15.66 11.59 3.71
N ARG A 90 -15.71 10.66 2.75
CA ARG A 90 -15.29 9.26 2.90
C ARG A 90 -16.08 8.48 3.98
N ARG A 91 -17.33 8.92 4.25
CA ARG A 91 -18.31 8.25 5.11
C ARG A 91 -19.22 7.38 4.25
N PHE A 92 -18.64 6.30 3.72
CA PHE A 92 -19.26 5.54 2.64
C PHE A 92 -20.44 4.70 3.09
N GLU A 93 -20.39 4.10 4.29
CA GLU A 93 -21.52 3.34 4.85
C GLU A 93 -22.75 4.23 5.05
N GLU A 94 -22.56 5.41 5.64
CA GLU A 94 -23.62 6.38 5.87
C GLU A 94 -24.19 6.90 4.54
N ALA A 95 -23.34 7.10 3.53
CA ALA A 95 -23.80 7.47 2.19
C ALA A 95 -24.66 6.35 1.56
N VAL A 96 -24.21 5.09 1.64
CA VAL A 96 -24.97 3.93 1.16
C VAL A 96 -26.32 3.84 1.85
N GLU A 97 -26.38 3.99 3.17
CA GLU A 97 -27.64 3.93 3.93
C GLU A 97 -28.64 5.00 3.49
N ILE A 98 -28.18 6.24 3.31
CA ILE A 98 -29.02 7.34 2.82
C ILE A 98 -29.53 7.04 1.41
N PHE A 99 -28.66 6.57 0.51
CA PHE A 99 -29.08 6.27 -0.87
C PHE A 99 -30.04 5.08 -0.95
N LEU A 100 -29.83 4.02 -0.18
CA LEU A 100 -30.75 2.88 -0.12
C LEU A 100 -32.10 3.27 0.50
N ALA A 101 -32.10 4.11 1.53
CA ALA A 101 -33.33 4.63 2.12
C ALA A 101 -34.13 5.44 1.09
N ASP A 102 -33.49 6.34 0.36
CA ASP A 102 -34.15 7.12 -0.70
C ASP A 102 -34.70 6.21 -1.82
N ALA A 103 -33.92 5.21 -2.24
CA ALA A 103 -34.35 4.23 -3.25
C ALA A 103 -35.58 3.43 -2.80
N THR A 104 -35.70 3.15 -1.51
CA THR A 104 -36.82 2.40 -0.93
C THR A 104 -38.10 3.23 -0.89
N HIS A 105 -38.00 4.54 -0.64
CA HIS A 105 -39.17 5.44 -0.54
C HIS A 105 -39.61 6.01 -1.89
N GLY A 106 -38.66 6.43 -2.73
CA GLY A 106 -38.91 7.12 -4.00
C GLY A 106 -38.75 6.25 -5.24
N GLY A 107 -38.30 5.01 -5.08
CA GLY A 107 -37.90 4.13 -6.18
C GLY A 107 -36.46 4.39 -6.64
N LEU A 108 -35.82 3.37 -7.22
CA LEU A 108 -34.46 3.50 -7.73
C LEU A 108 -34.48 4.32 -9.04
N SER A 109 -33.58 5.30 -9.14
CA SER A 109 -33.30 6.06 -10.37
C SER A 109 -31.87 5.84 -10.86
N ASP A 110 -31.59 6.18 -12.12
CA ASP A 110 -30.24 6.04 -12.72
C ASP A 110 -29.19 6.86 -11.95
N GLY A 111 -29.55 8.09 -11.55
CA GLY A 111 -28.70 8.93 -10.71
C GLY A 111 -28.38 8.29 -9.35
N LEU A 112 -29.38 7.70 -8.70
CA LEU A 112 -29.21 7.04 -7.40
C LEU A 112 -28.42 5.72 -7.51
N ALA A 113 -28.63 4.96 -8.59
CA ALA A 113 -27.83 3.79 -8.90
C ALA A 113 -26.36 4.16 -9.14
N SER A 114 -26.10 5.26 -9.84
CA SER A 114 -24.74 5.79 -10.02
C SER A 114 -24.08 6.18 -8.69
N ALA A 115 -24.83 6.85 -7.80
CA ALA A 115 -24.34 7.22 -6.47
C ALA A 115 -24.03 5.99 -5.60
N LEU A 116 -24.92 4.99 -5.59
CA LEU A 116 -24.70 3.71 -4.91
C LEU A 116 -23.48 2.98 -5.47
N ALA A 117 -23.33 2.92 -6.79
CA ALA A 117 -22.16 2.31 -7.42
C ALA A 117 -20.86 2.99 -6.96
N ALA A 118 -20.79 4.33 -6.99
CA ALA A 118 -19.62 5.07 -6.54
C ALA A 118 -19.32 4.81 -5.04
N ALA A 119 -20.36 4.75 -4.21
CA ALA A 119 -20.23 4.49 -2.78
C ALA A 119 -19.74 3.06 -2.48
N TYR A 120 -20.34 2.03 -3.09
CA TYR A 120 -19.92 0.63 -2.93
C TYR A 120 -18.51 0.38 -3.45
N HIS A 121 -18.15 0.96 -4.59
CA HIS A 121 -16.77 0.89 -5.10
C HIS A 121 -15.78 1.48 -4.10
N SER A 122 -16.06 2.68 -3.59
CA SER A 122 -15.19 3.34 -2.62
C SER A 122 -15.11 2.57 -1.29
N LEU A 123 -16.23 1.99 -0.84
CA LEU A 123 -16.31 1.15 0.34
C LEU A 123 -15.52 -0.16 0.17
N ALA A 124 -15.53 -0.77 -1.02
CA ALA A 124 -14.70 -1.95 -1.33
C ALA A 124 -13.21 -1.67 -1.11
N PHE A 125 -12.71 -0.55 -1.65
CA PHE A 125 -11.31 -0.16 -1.46
C PHE A 125 -11.00 0.24 -0.01
N GLN A 126 -11.92 0.90 0.69
CA GLN A 126 -11.75 1.19 2.11
C GLN A 126 -11.66 -0.10 2.94
N THR A 127 -12.53 -1.08 2.66
CA THR A 127 -12.54 -2.39 3.33
C THR A 127 -11.21 -3.12 3.14
N LEU A 128 -10.66 -3.11 1.92
CA LEU A 128 -9.34 -3.67 1.64
C LEU A 128 -8.22 -2.92 2.38
N ALA A 129 -8.24 -1.58 2.35
CA ALA A 129 -7.25 -0.75 3.02
C ALA A 129 -7.26 -0.98 4.54
N ASP A 130 -8.44 -1.13 5.14
CA ASP A 130 -8.61 -1.40 6.55
C ASP A 130 -8.11 -2.79 6.93
N GLN A 131 -8.28 -3.80 6.07
CA GLN A 131 -7.62 -5.09 6.29
C GLN A 131 -6.10 -4.92 6.30
N VAL A 132 -5.53 -4.27 5.28
CA VAL A 132 -4.07 -4.09 5.19
C VAL A 132 -3.54 -3.40 6.44
N ARG A 133 -4.22 -2.35 6.93
CA ARG A 133 -3.88 -1.69 8.19
C ARG A 133 -3.92 -2.66 9.38
N ARG A 134 -4.97 -3.49 9.50
CA ARG A 134 -5.10 -4.49 10.57
C ARG A 134 -3.95 -5.50 10.52
N SER A 135 -3.74 -6.11 9.36
CA SER A 135 -2.68 -7.08 9.09
C SER A 135 -1.28 -6.53 9.40
N VAL A 136 -0.95 -5.34 8.91
CA VAL A 136 0.35 -4.70 9.15
C VAL A 136 0.51 -4.30 10.62
N ARG A 137 -0.56 -3.84 11.28
CA ARG A 137 -0.56 -3.53 12.72
C ARG A 137 -0.23 -4.74 13.58
N SER A 138 -0.72 -5.92 13.22
CA SER A 138 -0.47 -7.17 13.96
C SER A 138 0.93 -7.75 13.75
N VAL A 139 1.63 -7.36 12.68
CA VAL A 139 3.06 -7.73 12.50
C VAL A 139 3.87 -7.24 13.70
N ARG A 140 4.66 -8.13 14.28
CA ARG A 140 5.54 -7.81 15.42
C ARG A 140 6.46 -6.64 15.05
N GLY A 141 6.51 -5.64 15.91
CA GLY A 141 7.30 -4.42 15.68
C GLY A 141 6.53 -3.24 15.09
N ASN A 142 5.26 -3.41 14.71
CA ASN A 142 4.43 -2.31 14.17
C ASN A 142 3.37 -1.76 15.14
N GLN A 143 2.93 -2.56 16.12
CA GLN A 143 1.77 -2.23 16.97
C GLN A 143 1.82 -0.83 17.61
N TRP A 144 3.00 -0.38 18.02
CA TRP A 144 3.20 0.90 18.66
C TRP A 144 2.84 2.08 17.73
N MET A 145 3.11 1.97 16.43
CA MET A 145 2.86 3.05 15.45
C MET A 145 1.37 3.41 15.33
N PHE A 146 0.49 2.47 15.68
CA PHE A 146 -0.97 2.63 15.60
C PHE A 146 -1.62 2.96 16.95
N ARG A 147 -0.84 3.05 18.04
CA ARG A 147 -1.36 3.33 19.40
C ARG A 147 -0.94 4.69 19.92
N ILE A 148 0.09 5.29 19.32
CA ILE A 148 0.62 6.59 19.75
C ILE A 148 -0.27 7.70 19.21
N GLY A 149 -0.87 8.46 20.12
CA GLY A 149 -1.62 9.68 19.81
C GLY A 149 -0.93 10.97 20.30
N HIS A 150 0.23 10.86 20.95
CA HIS A 150 0.94 12.02 21.51
C HIS A 150 2.46 11.93 21.29
N PRO A 151 3.15 13.04 20.94
CA PRO A 151 4.60 13.05 20.70
C PRO A 151 5.46 12.42 21.80
N ALA A 152 5.09 12.66 23.06
CA ALA A 152 5.82 12.17 24.24
C ALA A 152 5.90 10.63 24.33
N ASP A 153 4.99 9.91 23.68
CA ASP A 153 4.95 8.45 23.70
C ASP A 153 5.82 7.82 22.60
N LEU A 154 6.50 8.62 21.78
CA LEU A 154 7.35 8.13 20.69
C LEU A 154 8.55 7.33 21.23
N PRO A 155 8.65 6.02 20.92
CA PRO A 155 9.73 5.18 21.42
C PRO A 155 11.03 5.30 20.61
N LEU A 156 10.97 5.94 19.44
CA LEU A 156 12.11 6.06 18.54
C LEU A 156 13.02 7.21 18.92
N ARG A 157 14.32 7.02 18.69
CA ARG A 157 15.36 8.06 18.77
C ARG A 157 16.29 7.94 17.57
N ILE A 158 16.77 9.06 17.05
CA ILE A 158 17.83 9.05 16.05
C ILE A 158 19.10 8.46 16.66
N ARG A 159 19.77 7.60 15.87
CA ARG A 159 21.04 7.00 16.23
C ARG A 159 22.12 8.06 16.50
N PRO A 160 22.87 7.97 17.62
CA PRO A 160 23.92 8.93 17.96
C PRO A 160 24.95 9.16 16.85
N GLU A 161 25.23 8.14 16.03
CA GLU A 161 26.13 8.21 14.89
C GLU A 161 25.72 9.30 13.89
N LEU A 162 24.42 9.59 13.74
CA LEU A 162 23.90 10.64 12.85
C LEU A 162 23.88 12.03 13.48
N LEU A 163 24.17 12.14 14.78
CA LEU A 163 24.29 13.41 15.50
C LEU A 163 25.75 13.89 15.59
N ASN A 164 26.70 12.99 15.31
CA ASN A 164 28.13 13.31 15.36
C ASN A 164 28.57 14.06 14.10
N ARG A 165 28.58 15.40 14.19
CA ARG A 165 28.98 16.28 13.09
C ARG A 165 30.43 16.04 12.68
N ALA A 166 30.68 15.87 11.39
CA ALA A 166 32.04 15.74 10.87
C ALA A 166 32.73 17.12 10.85
N GLY A 167 33.83 17.27 11.59
CA GLY A 167 34.66 18.49 11.64
C GLY A 167 35.22 18.77 13.04
N ASN A 168 36.55 18.79 13.14
CA ASN A 168 37.34 18.93 14.38
C ASN A 168 36.99 20.18 15.22
N HIS A 169 37.05 19.98 16.54
CA HIS A 169 37.53 20.90 17.58
C HIS A 169 37.23 22.41 17.43
N GLY A 170 36.26 22.87 18.20
CA GLY A 170 36.10 24.29 18.56
C GLY A 170 35.27 25.08 17.56
N HIS A 171 34.03 25.39 17.95
CA HIS A 171 33.02 26.19 17.24
C HIS A 171 32.10 25.43 16.27
N GLY A 172 31.15 24.67 16.83
CA GLY A 172 29.74 24.54 16.39
C GLY A 172 29.33 24.30 14.92
N GLY A 173 30.24 24.17 13.95
CA GLY A 173 29.96 24.34 12.53
C GLY A 173 30.11 23.10 11.64
N GLY A 174 30.28 21.90 12.20
CA GLY A 174 30.37 20.66 11.41
C GLY A 174 29.02 20.28 10.76
N LEU A 175 29.07 19.60 9.61
CA LEU A 175 27.87 19.07 8.94
C LEU A 175 27.44 17.75 9.58
N PHE A 176 26.13 17.52 9.66
CA PHE A 176 25.60 16.21 10.07
C PHE A 176 25.90 15.14 9.02
N PRO A 177 26.20 13.90 9.43
CA PRO A 177 26.35 12.76 8.52
C PRO A 177 25.08 12.53 7.68
N ILE A 178 25.28 12.05 6.46
CA ILE A 178 24.19 11.66 5.55
C ILE A 178 24.15 10.14 5.51
N LEU A 179 23.02 9.57 5.89
CA LEU A 179 22.73 8.16 5.68
C LEU A 179 22.17 7.95 4.29
N ARG A 180 22.60 6.89 3.61
CA ARG A 180 22.16 6.52 2.25
C ARG A 180 21.70 5.06 2.24
N GLU A 181 20.53 4.84 1.67
CA GLU A 181 20.05 3.53 1.22
C GLU A 181 20.03 3.50 -0.30
N ALA A 182 20.41 2.37 -0.90
CA ALA A 182 20.33 2.16 -2.34
C ALA A 182 19.70 0.79 -2.60
N THR A 183 18.70 0.74 -3.47
CA THR A 183 17.86 -0.43 -3.68
C THR A 183 17.76 -0.76 -5.18
N PRO A 184 17.98 -2.02 -5.59
CA PRO A 184 17.77 -2.40 -6.98
C PRO A 184 16.29 -2.32 -7.32
N VAL A 185 15.98 -2.19 -8.60
CA VAL A 185 14.58 -2.30 -9.05
C VAL A 185 14.21 -3.75 -9.26
N ARG A 186 12.90 -4.03 -9.27
CA ARG A 186 12.36 -5.36 -9.47
C ARG A 186 11.97 -5.52 -10.94
N MET A 187 12.38 -6.61 -11.56
CA MET A 187 11.83 -7.06 -12.85
C MET A 187 11.13 -8.40 -12.67
N ASP A 188 9.88 -8.51 -13.09
CA ASP A 188 9.13 -9.76 -13.15
C ASP A 188 9.57 -10.60 -14.34
N LEU A 189 9.86 -11.88 -14.08
CA LEU A 189 9.97 -12.89 -15.13
C LEU A 189 8.63 -13.57 -15.38
N THR A 190 7.86 -13.79 -14.31
CA THR A 190 6.45 -14.15 -14.37
C THR A 190 5.72 -13.65 -13.13
N HIS A 191 4.59 -12.99 -13.35
CA HIS A 191 3.66 -12.54 -12.32
C HIS A 191 2.45 -13.48 -12.16
N SER A 192 2.42 -14.59 -12.91
CA SER A 192 1.33 -15.58 -12.95
C SER A 192 -0.07 -14.96 -13.03
N GLY A 193 -0.24 -13.96 -13.92
CA GLY A 193 -1.53 -13.28 -14.06
C GLY A 193 -1.87 -12.31 -12.93
N TRP A 194 -0.86 -11.64 -12.34
CA TRP A 194 -1.01 -10.69 -11.22
C TRP A 194 -1.55 -11.37 -9.95
N SER A 195 -1.16 -12.63 -9.78
CA SER A 195 -1.61 -13.49 -8.67
C SER A 195 -1.19 -12.97 -7.29
N ASP A 196 -0.29 -11.99 -7.23
CA ASP A 196 0.21 -11.36 -6.01
C ASP A 196 -0.61 -10.14 -5.54
N ILE A 197 -1.60 -9.69 -6.32
CA ILE A 197 -2.56 -8.66 -5.88
C ILE A 197 -3.20 -9.14 -4.58
N PHE A 198 -3.16 -8.34 -3.52
CA PHE A 198 -3.56 -8.76 -2.17
C PHE A 198 -4.88 -9.52 -2.11
N PHE A 199 -5.92 -8.96 -2.75
CA PHE A 199 -7.24 -9.57 -2.76
C PHE A 199 -7.24 -10.97 -3.40
N LEU A 200 -6.45 -11.18 -4.46
CA LEU A 200 -6.33 -12.47 -5.15
C LEU A 200 -5.42 -13.43 -4.37
N GLY A 201 -4.25 -12.96 -3.95
CA GLY A 201 -3.27 -13.78 -3.26
C GLY A 201 -3.72 -14.25 -1.88
N MET A 202 -4.57 -13.49 -1.20
CA MET A 202 -5.17 -13.87 0.08
C MET A 202 -6.40 -14.77 -0.07
N ASP A 203 -6.97 -14.90 -1.27
CA ASP A 203 -8.11 -15.77 -1.55
C ASP A 203 -7.70 -17.10 -2.19
N PHE A 204 -6.64 -17.08 -3.01
CA PHE A 204 -6.07 -18.28 -3.63
C PHE A 204 -4.54 -18.31 -3.46
N PRO A 205 -4.05 -18.46 -2.20
CA PRO A 205 -2.62 -18.40 -1.90
C PRO A 205 -1.79 -19.48 -2.62
N GLU A 206 -2.38 -20.63 -2.92
CA GLU A 206 -1.73 -21.75 -3.60
C GLU A 206 -1.41 -21.41 -5.07
N GLY A 207 -2.23 -20.54 -5.67
CA GLY A 207 -2.03 -20.01 -7.03
C GLY A 207 -1.18 -18.75 -7.08
N ALA A 208 -0.95 -18.08 -5.94
CA ALA A 208 -0.20 -16.85 -5.84
C ALA A 208 1.31 -17.10 -5.89
N ARG A 209 1.88 -17.05 -7.10
CA ARG A 209 3.29 -17.41 -7.32
C ARG A 209 3.94 -16.47 -8.32
N VAL A 210 5.04 -15.85 -7.91
CA VAL A 210 5.78 -14.89 -8.73
C VAL A 210 7.26 -15.29 -8.77
N LEU A 211 7.86 -15.20 -9.94
CA LEU A 211 9.32 -15.27 -10.10
C LEU A 211 9.79 -13.90 -10.57
N ASN A 212 10.61 -13.24 -9.76
CA ASN A 212 11.17 -11.95 -10.12
C ASN A 212 12.67 -11.89 -9.79
N ILE A 213 13.31 -10.84 -10.30
CA ILE A 213 14.74 -10.59 -10.10
C ILE A 213 14.95 -9.14 -9.67
N SER A 214 15.99 -8.92 -8.86
CA SER A 214 16.47 -7.58 -8.52
C SER A 214 17.58 -7.18 -9.48
N ILE A 215 17.44 -6.03 -10.11
CA ILE A 215 18.36 -5.55 -11.15
C ILE A 215 18.94 -4.19 -10.80
N ASP A 216 20.24 -4.10 -11.06
CA ASP A 216 20.99 -2.85 -11.12
C ASP A 216 21.00 -2.36 -12.57
N LEU A 217 21.01 -1.04 -12.76
CA LEU A 217 20.93 -0.42 -14.09
C LEU A 217 22.12 0.49 -14.34
N SER A 218 22.45 0.67 -15.61
CA SER A 218 23.33 1.74 -16.09
C SER A 218 22.83 2.25 -17.43
N VAL A 219 23.03 3.54 -17.71
CA VAL A 219 22.70 4.14 -19.00
C VAL A 219 23.82 3.83 -19.98
N ARG A 220 23.48 3.13 -21.08
CA ARG A 220 24.44 2.76 -22.11
C ARG A 220 25.10 3.99 -22.71
N GLY A 221 26.43 4.08 -22.60
CA GLY A 221 27.23 5.15 -23.20
C GLY A 221 27.28 6.45 -22.39
N GLN A 222 26.60 6.54 -21.24
CA GLN A 222 26.63 7.73 -20.38
C GLN A 222 27.49 7.59 -19.13
N ASP A 223 28.11 6.43 -18.90
CA ASP A 223 29.13 6.21 -17.88
C ASP A 223 30.06 5.06 -18.30
N ASN A 224 31.34 5.09 -17.93
CA ASN A 224 32.25 3.92 -17.96
C ASN A 224 31.86 2.86 -16.90
N GLY A 225 30.64 2.94 -16.35
CA GLY A 225 30.27 2.40 -15.04
C GLY A 225 29.61 1.03 -15.10
N ALA A 226 29.99 0.18 -14.14
CA ALA A 226 29.23 -1.01 -13.79
C ALA A 226 27.78 -0.63 -13.41
N PRO A 227 26.78 -1.49 -13.70
CA PRO A 227 25.41 -1.31 -13.21
C PRO A 227 25.37 -1.02 -11.71
N LYS A 228 24.47 -0.12 -11.29
CA LYS A 228 24.24 0.22 -9.89
C LYS A 228 22.75 0.24 -9.53
N PRO A 229 22.39 0.11 -8.25
CA PRO A 229 21.01 0.27 -7.82
C PRO A 229 20.48 1.67 -8.21
N PRO A 230 19.38 1.77 -8.97
CA PRO A 230 18.92 3.05 -9.50
C PRO A 230 18.04 3.83 -8.53
N VAL A 231 17.54 3.20 -7.46
CA VAL A 231 16.72 3.83 -6.43
C VAL A 231 17.60 4.18 -5.23
N GLU A 232 17.57 5.45 -4.83
CA GLU A 232 18.37 5.99 -3.73
C GLU A 232 17.49 6.78 -2.77
N ALA A 233 17.71 6.59 -1.47
CA ALA A 233 17.10 7.35 -0.39
C ALA A 233 18.18 7.89 0.54
N TYR A 234 18.02 9.13 1.00
CA TYR A 234 18.96 9.78 1.91
C TYR A 234 18.24 10.37 3.10
N LEU A 235 18.89 10.35 4.26
CA LEU A 235 18.40 10.96 5.49
C LEU A 235 19.54 11.68 6.20
N ARG A 236 19.29 12.90 6.65
CA ARG A 236 20.19 13.63 7.54
C ARG A 236 19.40 14.46 8.56
N VAL A 237 20.05 14.74 9.69
CA VAL A 237 19.56 15.73 10.65
C VAL A 237 19.85 17.14 10.13
N ILE A 238 18.92 18.05 10.36
CA ILE A 238 19.04 19.48 10.02
C ILE A 238 18.80 20.35 11.25
N ASP A 239 19.33 21.58 11.24
CA ASP A 239 19.32 22.55 12.34
C ASP A 239 18.04 23.40 12.42
N GLN A 240 16.92 22.85 11.93
CA GLN A 240 15.60 23.46 11.96
C GLN A 240 14.56 22.40 12.33
N PRO A 241 13.60 22.68 13.23
CA PRO A 241 12.62 21.70 13.71
C PRO A 241 11.48 21.46 12.72
N ILE A 242 11.84 21.00 11.51
CA ILE A 242 10.93 20.71 10.40
C ILE A 242 11.21 19.34 9.79
N LEU A 243 10.27 18.84 8.99
CA LEU A 243 10.54 17.77 8.03
C LEU A 243 10.73 18.38 6.65
N ARG A 244 11.94 18.33 6.11
CA ARG A 244 12.23 18.73 4.73
C ARG A 244 12.19 17.51 3.82
N LEU A 245 11.27 17.51 2.86
CA LEU A 245 11.09 16.43 1.89
C LEU A 245 11.62 16.89 0.54
N VAL A 246 12.44 16.08 -0.11
CA VAL A 246 13.02 16.41 -1.42
C VAL A 246 12.92 15.21 -2.36
N SER A 247 12.42 15.42 -3.58
CA SER A 247 12.60 14.48 -4.69
C SER A 247 13.47 15.15 -5.75
N VAL A 248 14.65 14.58 -5.96
CA VAL A 248 15.63 15.10 -6.92
C VAL A 248 15.11 14.95 -8.35
N ASP A 249 14.54 13.80 -8.67
CA ASP A 249 14.04 13.43 -9.98
C ASP A 249 12.78 14.22 -10.39
N LEU A 250 11.93 14.57 -9.44
CA LEU A 250 10.76 15.44 -9.68
C LEU A 250 11.08 16.93 -9.55
N GLY A 251 12.28 17.30 -9.09
CA GLY A 251 12.64 18.69 -8.80
C GLY A 251 11.74 19.33 -7.73
N ALA A 252 11.21 18.52 -6.81
CA ALA A 252 10.20 18.94 -5.84
C ALA A 252 10.80 19.02 -4.42
N THR A 253 10.38 20.02 -3.65
CA THR A 253 10.79 20.21 -2.26
C THR A 253 9.63 20.76 -1.44
N ALA A 254 9.45 20.26 -0.23
CA ALA A 254 8.49 20.78 0.75
C ALA A 254 9.11 20.84 2.15
N GLU A 255 8.77 21.88 2.90
CA GLU A 255 9.13 22.04 4.31
C GLU A 255 7.87 21.95 5.16
N ILE A 256 7.74 20.85 5.91
CA ILE A 256 6.56 20.53 6.68
C ILE A 256 6.78 20.92 8.14
N THR A 257 5.81 21.67 8.69
CA THR A 257 5.84 22.20 10.07
C THR A 257 4.67 21.71 10.93
N SER A 258 3.69 21.02 10.35
CA SER A 258 2.50 20.52 11.05
C SER A 258 2.26 19.04 10.78
N LEU A 259 1.67 18.33 11.75
CA LEU A 259 1.32 16.92 11.59
C LEU A 259 0.29 16.71 10.48
N ALA A 260 -0.74 17.56 10.40
CA ALA A 260 -1.79 17.47 9.39
C ALA A 260 -1.26 17.45 7.96
N GLU A 261 -0.23 18.24 7.66
CA GLU A 261 0.39 18.29 6.34
C GLU A 261 1.15 17.02 5.95
N VAL A 262 1.64 16.25 6.93
CA VAL A 262 2.25 14.92 6.67
C VAL A 262 1.21 13.94 6.15
N PHE A 263 -0.06 14.05 6.58
CA PHE A 263 -1.17 13.20 6.13
C PHE A 263 -1.92 13.76 4.91
N ASP A 264 -1.59 14.97 4.45
CA ASP A 264 -2.17 15.55 3.22
C ASP A 264 -1.36 15.12 1.99
N PHE A 265 -1.71 13.94 1.45
CA PHE A 265 -1.09 13.36 0.25
C PHE A 265 -1.41 14.11 -1.04
N ALA A 266 -2.47 14.95 -1.06
CA ALA A 266 -2.91 15.67 -2.25
C ALA A 266 -2.23 17.04 -2.41
N LYS A 267 -1.60 17.55 -1.36
CA LYS A 267 -0.98 18.88 -1.33
C LYS A 267 0.17 19.06 -2.33
N ASP A 268 0.96 18.01 -2.56
CA ASP A 268 2.20 18.07 -3.33
C ASP A 268 2.55 16.71 -3.97
N TYR A 269 3.59 16.69 -4.80
CA TYR A 269 4.08 15.48 -5.46
C TYR A 269 4.96 14.57 -4.58
N LEU A 270 5.07 14.86 -3.27
CA LEU A 270 5.94 14.15 -2.32
C LEU A 270 5.16 13.16 -1.43
N GLY A 271 3.93 12.81 -1.82
CA GLY A 271 3.08 11.86 -1.10
C GLY A 271 3.74 10.51 -0.81
N LEU A 272 4.64 10.03 -1.68
CA LEU A 272 5.38 8.79 -1.44
C LEU A 272 6.40 8.91 -0.30
N ILE A 273 7.07 10.07 -0.16
CA ILE A 273 7.98 10.32 0.97
C ILE A 273 7.18 10.46 2.27
N LYS A 274 6.03 11.15 2.24
CA LYS A 274 5.09 11.23 3.37
C LYS A 274 4.64 9.84 3.82
N ALA A 275 4.25 8.98 2.88
CA ALA A 275 3.87 7.59 3.14
C ALA A 275 5.02 6.81 3.81
N ALA A 276 6.26 6.99 3.34
CA ALA A 276 7.44 6.35 3.92
C ALA A 276 7.70 6.77 5.36
N ILE A 277 7.57 8.07 5.66
CA ILE A 277 7.74 8.65 7.00
C ILE A 277 6.71 8.08 7.97
N ILE A 278 5.46 7.98 7.53
CA ILE A 278 4.36 7.41 8.31
C ILE A 278 4.58 5.91 8.54
N ALA A 279 4.87 5.17 7.47
CA ALA A 279 5.06 3.73 7.52
C ALA A 279 6.33 3.30 8.29
N ALA A 280 7.37 4.13 8.30
CA ALA A 280 8.56 3.92 9.11
C ALA A 280 8.36 4.27 10.60
N GLY A 281 7.25 4.92 10.94
CA GLY A 281 6.92 5.36 12.29
C GLY A 281 7.65 6.61 12.76
N ILE A 282 8.29 7.36 11.85
CA ILE A 282 8.86 8.69 12.16
C ILE A 282 7.73 9.64 12.58
N VAL A 283 6.62 9.59 11.82
CA VAL A 283 5.33 10.19 12.20
C VAL A 283 4.32 9.04 12.34
N PRO A 284 4.10 8.50 13.55
CA PRO A 284 3.23 7.34 13.76
C PRO A 284 1.83 7.54 13.17
N ALA A 285 1.28 6.50 12.53
CA ALA A 285 -0.07 6.53 11.94
C ALA A 285 -1.17 6.86 12.96
N GLY A 286 -1.00 6.49 14.24
CA GLY A 286 -1.94 6.85 15.31
C GLY A 286 -2.05 8.35 15.61
N MET A 287 -1.14 9.18 15.07
CA MET A 287 -1.16 10.63 15.20
C MET A 287 -1.92 11.33 14.07
N GLU A 288 -2.56 10.58 13.16
CA GLU A 288 -3.47 11.17 12.17
C GLU A 288 -4.62 11.90 12.88
N GLY A 289 -4.79 13.19 12.59
CA GLY A 289 -5.78 14.04 13.24
C GLY A 289 -5.36 14.59 14.62
N ALA A 290 -4.11 14.41 15.03
CA ALA A 290 -3.58 14.99 16.26
C ALA A 290 -3.22 16.48 16.07
N ASP A 291 -3.52 17.31 17.08
CA ASP A 291 -3.39 18.78 17.02
C ASP A 291 -2.03 19.30 17.52
N GLN A 292 -1.10 18.42 17.92
CA GLN A 292 0.23 18.84 18.40
C GLN A 292 1.13 19.34 17.25
N PRO A 293 2.06 20.26 17.53
CA PRO A 293 3.00 20.71 16.53
C PRO A 293 4.02 19.60 16.20
N LEU A 294 4.47 19.57 14.95
CA LEU A 294 5.45 18.58 14.49
C LEU A 294 6.80 18.73 15.22
N SER A 295 7.14 19.94 15.65
CA SER A 295 8.36 20.24 16.41
C SER A 295 8.47 19.41 17.69
N ASP A 296 7.37 19.16 18.39
CA ASP A 296 7.36 18.41 19.65
C ASP A 296 7.74 16.94 19.40
N LEU A 297 7.29 16.40 18.27
CA LEU A 297 7.65 15.05 17.83
C LEU A 297 9.14 14.96 17.44
N LEU A 298 9.63 15.96 16.70
CA LEU A 298 11.04 16.02 16.29
C LEU A 298 11.96 16.22 17.50
N GLU A 299 11.54 17.00 18.49
CA GLU A 299 12.27 17.17 19.74
C GLU A 299 12.40 15.84 20.50
N GLN A 300 11.32 15.05 20.57
CA GLN A 300 11.38 13.71 21.15
C GLN A 300 12.27 12.77 20.34
N LEU A 301 12.21 12.84 19.01
CA LEU A 301 12.94 11.93 18.13
C LEU A 301 14.46 12.23 18.07
N ILE A 302 14.85 13.50 18.07
CA ILE A 302 16.21 13.96 17.71
C ILE A 302 16.83 14.81 18.82
N GLY A 303 16.03 15.69 19.43
CA GLY A 303 16.44 16.73 20.36
C GLY A 303 15.96 18.13 19.93
N PRO A 304 16.02 19.11 20.83
CA PRO A 304 15.43 20.44 20.61
C PRO A 304 16.11 21.19 19.46
N GLY A 305 15.30 21.85 18.63
CA GLY A 305 15.77 22.69 17.52
C GLY A 305 16.22 21.94 16.27
N TYR A 306 16.12 20.60 16.26
CA TYR A 306 16.52 19.77 15.12
C TYR A 306 15.32 19.18 14.38
N GLY A 307 15.54 18.89 13.10
CA GLY A 307 14.59 18.22 12.23
C GLY A 307 15.27 17.21 11.31
N LEU A 308 14.53 16.70 10.34
CA LEU A 308 15.06 15.75 9.36
C LEU A 308 14.88 16.28 7.94
N GLU A 309 15.88 16.02 7.12
CA GLU A 309 15.74 16.07 5.66
C GLU A 309 15.77 14.65 5.11
N ILE A 310 14.75 14.32 4.31
CA ILE A 310 14.60 13.03 3.66
C ILE A 310 14.52 13.26 2.15
N VAL A 311 15.42 12.63 1.41
CA VAL A 311 15.61 12.84 -0.02
C VAL A 311 15.39 11.54 -0.77
N SER A 312 14.57 11.57 -1.82
CA SER A 312 14.44 10.49 -2.80
C SER A 312 15.15 10.85 -4.09
N LYS A 313 15.71 9.83 -4.75
CA LYS A 313 16.28 9.97 -6.09
C LYS A 313 16.13 8.66 -6.86
N VAL A 314 15.55 8.76 -8.06
CA VAL A 314 15.51 7.65 -9.03
C VAL A 314 16.38 8.05 -10.22
N ASN A 315 17.37 7.22 -10.53
CA ASN A 315 18.30 7.48 -11.62
C ASN A 315 17.75 6.93 -12.94
N ASP A 316 17.39 7.83 -13.85
CA ASP A 316 17.26 7.55 -15.30
C ASP A 316 16.24 6.46 -15.68
N ILE A 317 15.15 6.31 -14.91
CA ILE A 317 14.04 5.41 -15.22
C ILE A 317 12.76 6.20 -15.52
N PRO A 318 12.15 6.04 -16.71
CA PRO A 318 10.89 6.70 -17.03
C PRO A 318 9.72 6.11 -16.23
N LYS A 319 8.70 6.93 -15.99
CA LYS A 319 7.42 6.46 -15.43
C LYS A 319 6.81 5.39 -16.35
N GLY A 320 6.25 4.34 -15.75
CA GLY A 320 5.64 3.23 -16.50
C GLY A 320 6.62 2.17 -17.00
N SER A 321 7.87 2.16 -16.50
CA SER A 321 8.89 1.15 -16.82
C SER A 321 8.55 -0.29 -16.41
N ARG A 322 7.49 -0.47 -15.61
CA ARG A 322 7.10 -1.76 -14.99
C ARG A 322 8.17 -2.37 -14.08
N LEU A 323 9.18 -1.60 -13.68
CA LEU A 323 10.24 -2.05 -12.76
C LEU A 323 9.90 -1.86 -11.27
N ALA A 324 8.61 -1.66 -10.95
CA ALA A 324 8.11 -1.39 -9.60
C ALA A 324 8.92 -0.32 -8.83
N VAL A 325 9.28 0.77 -9.52
CA VAL A 325 10.15 1.82 -8.97
C VAL A 325 9.58 2.43 -7.71
N SER A 326 8.28 2.76 -7.71
CA SER A 326 7.62 3.44 -6.60
C SER A 326 7.70 2.64 -5.29
N THR A 327 7.37 1.35 -5.34
CA THR A 327 7.37 0.48 -4.15
C THR A 327 8.78 0.22 -3.65
N ASN A 328 9.74 0.03 -4.55
CA ASN A 328 11.15 -0.11 -4.16
C ASN A 328 11.70 1.18 -3.56
N LEU A 329 11.30 2.35 -4.08
CA LEU A 329 11.65 3.65 -3.49
C LEU A 329 11.02 3.84 -2.11
N LEU A 330 9.74 3.48 -1.96
CA LEU A 330 9.06 3.49 -0.67
C LEU A 330 9.78 2.58 0.34
N ALA A 331 10.13 1.35 -0.06
CA ALA A 331 10.89 0.43 0.77
C ALA A 331 12.28 0.98 1.12
N SER A 332 12.97 1.62 0.18
CA SER A 332 14.28 2.26 0.40
C SER A 332 14.20 3.41 1.42
N LEU A 333 13.18 4.27 1.29
CA LEU A 333 12.90 5.36 2.23
C LEU A 333 12.54 4.83 3.64
N ILE A 334 11.76 3.75 3.72
CA ILE A 334 11.43 3.11 5.00
C ILE A 334 12.70 2.51 5.63
N ALA A 335 13.52 1.81 4.85
CA ALA A 335 14.76 1.21 5.32
C ALA A 335 15.74 2.27 5.85
N VAL A 336 15.94 3.38 5.14
CA VAL A 336 16.83 4.46 5.62
C VAL A 336 16.32 5.07 6.93
N CYS A 337 15.00 5.24 7.09
CA CYS A 337 14.40 5.72 8.33
C CYS A 337 14.55 4.70 9.47
N MET A 338 14.36 3.41 9.19
CA MET A 338 14.52 2.33 10.17
C MET A 338 15.95 2.22 10.68
N ARG A 339 16.94 2.35 9.79
CA ARG A 339 18.36 2.41 10.17
C ARG A 339 18.66 3.63 11.01
N ALA A 340 18.18 4.80 10.60
CA ALA A 340 18.39 6.06 11.32
C ALA A 340 17.80 6.05 12.74
N THR A 341 16.76 5.24 12.98
CA THR A 341 16.05 5.15 14.27
C THR A 341 16.36 3.89 15.09
N GLY A 342 17.32 3.08 14.64
CA GLY A 342 17.71 1.85 15.33
C GLY A 342 16.68 0.72 15.26
N GLN A 343 15.65 0.84 14.42
CA GLN A 343 14.71 -0.24 14.14
C GLN A 343 15.35 -1.35 13.29
N ALA A 344 16.37 -1.01 12.49
CA ALA A 344 17.30 -1.97 11.92
C ALA A 344 18.59 -2.03 12.77
N HIS A 345 19.14 -3.22 12.94
CA HIS A 345 20.30 -3.49 13.77
C HIS A 345 21.57 -2.80 13.23
N ASN A 346 21.76 -2.83 11.91
CA ASN A 346 22.96 -2.29 11.28
C ASN A 346 22.68 -0.94 10.62
N LEU A 347 23.54 0.06 10.87
CA LEU A 347 23.48 1.35 10.19
C LEU A 347 23.80 1.24 8.69
N THR A 348 24.63 0.27 8.30
CA THR A 348 25.06 0.04 6.91
C THR A 348 25.11 -1.45 6.60
N GLY A 349 25.11 -1.81 5.33
CA GLY A 349 25.17 -3.21 4.88
C GLY A 349 23.77 -3.82 4.67
N PRO A 350 23.68 -5.13 4.37
CA PRO A 350 22.39 -5.75 4.07
C PRO A 350 21.46 -5.76 5.29
N LEU A 351 20.15 -5.68 5.02
CA LEU A 351 19.12 -5.94 6.02
C LEU A 351 19.04 -7.45 6.32
N ALA A 352 18.76 -7.79 7.57
CA ALA A 352 18.42 -9.15 7.98
C ALA A 352 17.04 -9.56 7.40
N GLU A 353 16.76 -10.86 7.37
CA GLU A 353 15.53 -11.37 6.73
C GLU A 353 14.24 -10.86 7.40
N ASP A 354 14.22 -10.79 8.73
CA ASP A 354 13.12 -10.22 9.50
C ASP A 354 12.97 -8.71 9.28
N GLU A 355 14.09 -7.98 9.16
CA GLU A 355 14.09 -6.56 8.81
C GLU A 355 13.53 -6.33 7.39
N ARG A 356 13.90 -7.16 6.41
CA ARG A 356 13.35 -7.09 5.04
C ARG A 356 11.85 -7.32 5.03
N ARG A 357 11.37 -8.33 5.77
CA ARG A 357 9.93 -8.60 5.92
C ARG A 357 9.20 -7.44 6.57
N LEU A 358 9.79 -6.80 7.57
CA LEU A 358 9.23 -5.63 8.22
C LEU A 358 9.15 -4.42 7.27
N VAL A 359 10.22 -4.16 6.50
CA VAL A 359 10.24 -3.13 5.45
C VAL A 359 9.16 -3.40 4.41
N ALA A 360 9.03 -4.64 3.92
CA ALA A 360 7.99 -5.01 2.96
C ALA A 360 6.58 -4.78 3.52
N ALA A 361 6.30 -5.21 4.76
CA ALA A 361 5.02 -4.97 5.41
C ALA A 361 4.68 -3.47 5.52
N ARG A 362 5.69 -2.64 5.84
CA ARG A 362 5.53 -1.18 5.92
C ARG A 362 5.41 -0.52 4.55
N ALA A 363 6.10 -1.03 3.53
CA ALA A 363 5.93 -0.55 2.16
C ALA A 363 4.50 -0.77 1.69
N ILE A 364 3.94 -1.96 1.96
CA ILE A 364 2.53 -2.27 1.67
C ILE A 364 1.60 -1.28 2.39
N LEU A 365 1.84 -1.02 3.68
CA LEU A 365 1.07 -0.01 4.42
C LEU A 365 1.17 1.37 3.75
N GLY A 366 2.36 1.82 3.38
CA GLY A 366 2.58 3.12 2.74
C GLY A 366 1.87 3.25 1.39
N GLU A 367 1.83 2.19 0.57
CA GLU A 367 1.09 2.18 -0.70
C GLU A 367 -0.41 2.35 -0.50
N TRP A 368 -0.97 1.66 0.50
CA TRP A 368 -2.40 1.70 0.79
C TRP A 368 -2.83 3.02 1.46
N ILE A 369 -1.97 3.61 2.30
CA ILE A 369 -2.20 4.95 2.84
C ILE A 369 -2.08 6.01 1.73
N GLY A 370 -1.08 5.89 0.86
CA GLY A 370 -0.87 6.79 -0.29
C GLY A 370 -1.87 6.62 -1.44
N GLY A 371 -2.73 5.59 -1.37
CA GLY A 371 -3.84 5.38 -2.30
C GLY A 371 -3.48 4.72 -3.64
N SER A 372 -2.29 4.13 -3.80
CA SER A 372 -1.96 3.39 -5.03
C SER A 372 -2.59 1.99 -5.04
N GLY A 373 -2.60 1.32 -3.88
CA GLY A 373 -2.79 -0.14 -3.82
C GLY A 373 -1.67 -0.89 -4.56
N GLY A 374 -1.73 -2.22 -4.58
CA GLY A 374 -0.70 -3.02 -5.26
C GLY A 374 -0.77 -4.51 -4.94
N GLY A 375 0.22 -5.26 -5.41
CA GLY A 375 0.52 -6.62 -4.97
C GLY A 375 1.79 -6.65 -4.12
N TRP A 376 2.01 -7.72 -3.36
CA TRP A 376 3.16 -7.78 -2.45
C TRP A 376 4.51 -7.90 -3.18
N GLN A 377 4.53 -8.27 -4.48
CA GLN A 377 5.78 -8.59 -5.17
C GLN A 377 6.67 -7.35 -5.34
N ASP A 378 6.07 -6.16 -5.37
CA ASP A 378 6.71 -4.93 -5.82
C ASP A 378 7.81 -4.42 -4.87
N SER A 379 7.71 -4.78 -3.59
CA SER A 379 8.78 -4.59 -2.61
C SER A 379 9.96 -5.58 -2.77
N GLY A 380 9.90 -6.44 -3.78
CA GLY A 380 10.87 -7.50 -4.02
C GLY A 380 12.31 -7.01 -4.24
N GLY A 381 12.55 -5.75 -4.61
CA GLY A 381 13.91 -5.21 -4.73
C GLY A 381 14.69 -5.21 -3.40
N VAL A 382 13.98 -5.31 -2.27
CA VAL A 382 14.58 -5.46 -0.93
C VAL A 382 15.33 -6.80 -0.77
N TRP A 383 14.92 -7.84 -1.51
CA TRP A 383 15.65 -9.12 -1.57
C TRP A 383 16.61 -9.14 -2.75
N PRO A 384 17.83 -9.67 -2.60
CA PRO A 384 18.81 -9.72 -3.67
C PRO A 384 18.47 -10.78 -4.71
N GLY A 385 19.02 -10.62 -5.92
CA GLY A 385 19.07 -11.66 -6.94
C GLY A 385 17.70 -12.15 -7.42
N MET A 386 17.62 -13.44 -7.73
CA MET A 386 16.43 -14.10 -8.25
C MET A 386 15.65 -14.70 -7.09
N LYS A 387 14.33 -14.51 -7.07
CA LYS A 387 13.49 -15.08 -6.01
C LYS A 387 12.15 -15.58 -6.52
N LEU A 388 11.79 -16.75 -6.01
CA LEU A 388 10.43 -17.26 -6.05
C LEU A 388 9.70 -16.70 -4.83
N ILE A 389 8.56 -16.08 -5.07
CA ILE A 389 7.73 -15.51 -4.02
C ILE A 389 6.36 -16.17 -4.09
N THR A 390 5.87 -16.67 -2.96
CA THR A 390 4.63 -17.45 -2.91
C THR A 390 3.69 -16.93 -1.83
N GLY A 391 2.40 -16.93 -2.15
CA GLY A 391 1.33 -16.86 -1.17
C GLY A 391 1.45 -18.01 -0.18
N VAL A 392 0.87 -17.81 0.99
CA VAL A 392 0.90 -18.77 2.09
C VAL A 392 -0.51 -18.81 2.67
N GLU A 393 -1.01 -20.01 2.95
CA GLU A 393 -2.25 -20.19 3.69
C GLU A 393 -2.13 -19.56 5.09
N ALA A 394 -3.23 -19.00 5.58
CA ALA A 394 -3.29 -18.46 6.93
C ALA A 394 -3.50 -19.59 7.95
N GLU A 395 -2.68 -19.63 9.00
CA GLU A 395 -2.71 -20.65 10.05
C GLU A 395 -3.10 -20.06 11.40
N GLU A 396 -3.47 -20.90 12.37
CA GLU A 396 -3.82 -20.45 13.72
C GLU A 396 -2.67 -19.62 14.33
N GLY A 397 -2.98 -18.37 14.71
CA GLY A 397 -2.01 -17.39 15.20
C GLY A 397 -1.66 -16.29 14.18
N ASP A 398 -1.97 -16.50 12.90
CA ASP A 398 -1.92 -15.43 11.90
C ASP A 398 -3.09 -14.45 12.08
N PRO A 399 -2.90 -13.14 11.82
CA PRO A 399 -3.97 -12.15 11.90
C PRO A 399 -5.10 -12.38 10.90
N GLU A 400 -4.78 -13.10 9.82
CA GLU A 400 -5.70 -13.42 8.73
C GLU A 400 -6.48 -14.73 8.99
N TYR A 401 -6.15 -15.50 10.02
CA TYR A 401 -6.80 -16.78 10.30
C TYR A 401 -8.30 -16.60 10.59
N GLY A 402 -9.14 -17.29 9.82
CA GLY A 402 -10.60 -17.15 9.88
C GLY A 402 -11.16 -15.91 9.16
N VAL A 403 -10.30 -15.02 8.64
CA VAL A 403 -10.69 -13.80 7.90
C VAL A 403 -10.44 -13.96 6.40
N SER A 404 -9.32 -14.56 6.02
CA SER A 404 -8.96 -14.90 4.63
C SER A 404 -8.26 -16.25 4.54
N ARG A 405 -8.17 -16.82 3.33
CA ARG A 405 -7.50 -18.11 3.10
C ARG A 405 -5.98 -18.01 3.18
N GLY A 406 -5.43 -16.90 2.70
CA GLY A 406 -3.99 -16.61 2.69
C GLY A 406 -3.63 -15.43 3.56
N ARG A 407 -2.35 -15.37 3.94
CA ARG A 407 -1.75 -14.28 4.71
C ARG A 407 -1.48 -13.06 3.84
N LEU A 408 -1.36 -11.89 4.47
CA LEU A 408 -0.96 -10.66 3.76
C LEU A 408 0.47 -10.77 3.19
N LEU A 409 1.39 -11.32 3.99
CA LEU A 409 2.81 -11.38 3.64
C LEU A 409 3.19 -12.74 3.03
N PRO A 410 3.85 -12.74 1.86
CA PRO A 410 4.29 -13.95 1.21
C PRO A 410 5.54 -14.54 1.88
N VAL A 411 6.00 -15.66 1.35
CA VAL A 411 7.35 -16.19 1.60
C VAL A 411 8.24 -15.92 0.40
N HIS A 412 9.46 -15.47 0.67
CA HIS A 412 10.49 -15.24 -0.32
C HIS A 412 11.50 -16.39 -0.24
N HIS A 413 11.71 -17.07 -1.36
CA HIS A 413 12.76 -18.06 -1.54
C HIS A 413 13.79 -17.50 -2.52
N ILE A 414 14.96 -17.10 -2.00
CA ILE A 414 16.06 -16.62 -2.82
C ILE A 414 16.68 -17.84 -3.51
N LEU A 415 16.64 -17.85 -4.83
CA LEU A 415 17.20 -18.94 -5.61
C LEU A 415 18.73 -18.86 -5.54
N ALA A 416 19.35 -19.89 -4.99
CA ALA A 416 20.80 -19.99 -4.83
C ALA A 416 21.51 -20.42 -6.14
N MET A 417 22.84 -20.54 -6.10
CA MET A 417 23.65 -20.86 -7.29
C MET A 417 23.55 -22.32 -7.74
N ASP A 418 23.19 -23.21 -6.82
CA ASP A 418 22.91 -24.63 -7.09
C ASP A 418 21.51 -24.83 -7.69
N GLU A 419 20.55 -23.96 -7.35
CA GLU A 419 19.20 -23.97 -7.94
C GLU A 419 19.15 -23.29 -9.31
N VAL A 420 19.83 -22.15 -9.45
CA VAL A 420 19.97 -21.43 -10.72
C VAL A 420 21.44 -21.11 -10.97
N THR A 421 22.02 -21.87 -11.89
CA THR A 421 23.46 -21.83 -12.20
C THR A 421 23.92 -20.47 -12.72
N ALA A 422 25.21 -20.18 -12.58
CA ALA A 422 25.83 -18.99 -13.16
C ALA A 422 25.63 -18.91 -14.68
N GLN A 423 25.68 -20.04 -15.38
CA GLN A 423 25.43 -20.08 -16.83
C GLN A 423 24.00 -19.65 -17.16
N THR A 424 23.00 -20.12 -16.41
CA THR A 424 21.59 -19.73 -16.59
C THR A 424 21.39 -18.23 -16.31
N ARG A 425 22.02 -17.70 -15.26
CA ARG A 425 21.96 -16.27 -14.92
C ARG A 425 22.59 -15.40 -16.02
N GLN A 426 23.74 -15.82 -16.54
CA GLN A 426 24.40 -15.14 -17.65
C GLN A 426 23.55 -15.19 -18.91
N ALA A 427 23.00 -16.36 -19.27
CA ALA A 427 22.12 -16.48 -20.42
C ALA A 427 20.88 -15.60 -20.31
N LEU A 428 20.29 -15.50 -19.11
CA LEU A 428 19.19 -14.57 -18.85
C LEU A 428 19.63 -13.11 -19.07
N GLN A 429 20.76 -12.69 -18.47
CA GLN A 429 21.30 -11.34 -18.63
C GLN A 429 21.59 -11.00 -20.10
N ASP A 430 22.17 -11.92 -20.86
CA ASP A 430 22.50 -11.73 -22.28
C ASP A 430 21.24 -11.70 -23.18
N SER A 431 20.14 -12.29 -22.71
CA SER A 431 18.86 -12.33 -23.45
C SER A 431 17.97 -11.11 -23.24
N LEU A 432 18.22 -10.33 -22.19
CA LEU A 432 17.38 -9.19 -21.82
C LEU A 432 17.93 -7.89 -22.43
N VAL A 433 17.13 -7.27 -23.29
CA VAL A 433 17.37 -5.91 -23.77
C VAL A 433 16.35 -5.01 -23.09
N LEU A 434 16.81 -4.18 -22.15
CA LEU A 434 16.00 -3.19 -21.41
C LEU A 434 16.04 -1.81 -22.06
#